data_AF-A0A2V8PES3-F1
#
_entry.id   AF-A0A2V8PES3-F1
#
_cell.length_a   1.000
_cell.length_b   1.000
_cell.length_c   1.000
_cell.angle_alpha   90.00
_cell.angle_beta   90.00
_cell.angle_gamma   90.00
#
_symmetry.space_group_name_H-M   'P 1'
#
loop_
_entity.id
_entity.type
_entity.pdbx_description
1 polymer ?
#
loop_
_entity_poly.entity_id
_entity_poly.type
_entity_poly.pdbx_seq_one_letter_code
_entity_poly.pdbx_strand_id
1 'polypeptide(L)' 'PEVVGDAGLLFDPFDTKALSDALTRVIDDSALRKMLSEKGLRRAKNFSWRTTAQRTLRVYEEVAGMSDKL' A
#
# COMPACT_ATOMS: atom_id res chain seq x y z
N PRO A 1 -6.16 1.71 -7.22
CA PRO A 1 -5.75 1.06 -5.95
C PRO A 1 -4.39 1.58 -5.47
N GLU A 2 -4.46 2.51 -4.53
CA GLU A 2 -3.39 3.38 -4.05
C GLU A 2 -2.48 2.63 -3.06
N VAL A 3 -3.04 1.73 -2.25
CA VAL A 3 -2.30 0.99 -1.22
C VAL A 3 -1.75 -0.34 -1.74
N VAL A 4 -2.56 -1.13 -2.44
CA VAL A 4 -2.20 -2.51 -2.84
C VAL A 4 -1.35 -2.56 -4.12
N GLY A 5 -1.53 -1.61 -5.04
CA GLY A 5 -0.82 -1.64 -6.33
C GLY A 5 -1.03 -2.98 -7.06
N ASP A 6 0.06 -3.58 -7.54
CA ASP A 6 0.09 -4.88 -8.21
C ASP A 6 0.37 -6.07 -7.25
N ALA A 7 0.38 -5.81 -5.94
CA ALA A 7 0.71 -6.77 -4.89
C ALA A 7 -0.50 -7.52 -4.31
N GLY A 8 -1.69 -7.36 -4.91
CA GLY A 8 -2.91 -8.05 -4.49
C GLY A 8 -3.89 -8.21 -5.64
N LEU A 9 -4.90 -9.05 -5.41
CA LEU A 9 -6.03 -9.20 -6.31
C LEU A 9 -7.08 -8.14 -5.97
N LEU A 10 -7.65 -7.53 -7.01
CA LEU A 10 -8.76 -6.60 -6.88
C LEU A 10 -10.04 -7.30 -7.29
N PHE A 11 -11.12 -6.97 -6.62
CA PHE A 11 -12.47 -7.45 -6.88
C PHE A 11 -13.45 -6.29 -6.65
N ASP A 12 -14.65 -6.41 -7.19
CA ASP A 12 -15.73 -5.46 -6.91
C ASP A 12 -16.17 -5.64 -5.44
N PRO A 13 -16.14 -4.59 -4.60
CA PRO A 13 -16.53 -4.70 -3.19
C PRO A 13 -18.00 -5.13 -2.97
N PHE A 14 -18.86 -5.01 -3.99
CA PHE A 14 -20.26 -5.44 -3.92
C PHE A 14 -20.49 -6.84 -4.51
N ASP A 15 -19.44 -7.48 -5.04
CA ASP A 15 -19.51 -8.84 -5.56
C ASP A 15 -18.87 -9.83 -4.56
N THR A 16 -19.73 -10.45 -3.76
CA THR A 16 -19.33 -11.46 -2.77
C THR A 16 -18.76 -12.73 -3.41
N LYS A 17 -19.18 -13.06 -4.64
CA LYS A 17 -18.68 -14.22 -5.37
C LYS A 17 -17.25 -13.95 -5.86
N ALA A 18 -16.99 -12.77 -6.41
CA ALA A 18 -15.64 -12.36 -6.80
C ALA A 18 -14.66 -12.35 -5.60
N LEU A 19 -15.11 -11.89 -4.43
CA LEU A 19 -14.31 -11.99 -3.19
C LEU A 19 -14.00 -13.46 -2.84
N SER A 20 -15.02 -14.33 -2.80
CA SER A 20 -14.83 -15.75 -2.50
C SER A 20 -13.84 -16.40 -3.47
N ASP A 21 -13.99 -16.17 -4.76
CA ASP A 21 -13.15 -16.77 -5.79
C ASP A 21 -11.71 -16.25 -5.70
N ALA A 22 -11.51 -14.96 -5.38
CA ALA A 22 -10.19 -14.39 -5.14
C ALA A 22 -9.50 -15.01 -3.91
N LEU A 23 -10.24 -15.22 -2.83
CA LEU A 23 -9.72 -15.88 -1.62
C LEU A 23 -9.33 -17.34 -1.91
N THR A 24 -10.23 -18.12 -2.53
CA THR A 24 -9.95 -19.51 -2.91
C THR A 24 -8.70 -19.60 -3.78
N ARG A 25 -8.57 -18.71 -4.78
CA ARG A 25 -7.40 -18.70 -5.65
C ARG A 25 -6.10 -18.44 -4.90
N VAL A 26 -6.08 -17.52 -3.92
CA VAL A 26 -4.88 -17.27 -3.10
C VAL A 26 -4.54 -18.45 -2.18
N ILE A 27 -5.55 -19.18 -1.69
CA ILE A 27 -5.36 -20.35 -0.84
C ILE A 27 -4.80 -21.53 -1.65
N ASP A 28 -5.39 -21.81 -2.81
CA ASP A 28 -5.09 -23.00 -3.60
C ASP A 28 -3.85 -22.83 -4.50
N ASP A 29 -3.62 -21.64 -5.05
CA ASP A 29 -2.47 -21.36 -5.92
C ASP A 29 -1.27 -20.88 -5.09
N SER A 30 -0.40 -21.83 -4.73
CA SER A 30 0.82 -21.55 -3.98
C SER A 30 1.81 -20.61 -4.71
N ALA A 31 1.87 -20.66 -6.04
CA ALA A 31 2.77 -19.84 -6.83
C ALA A 31 2.28 -18.39 -6.85
N LEU A 32 0.98 -18.18 -7.05
CA LEU A 32 0.35 -16.87 -6.93
C LEU A 32 0.54 -16.28 -5.54
N ARG A 33 0.29 -17.07 -4.48
CA ARG A 33 0.47 -16.62 -3.10
C ARG A 33 1.90 -16.15 -2.83
N LYS A 34 2.90 -16.92 -3.27
CA LYS A 34 4.31 -16.54 -3.15
C LYS A 34 4.62 -15.24 -3.89
N MET A 35 4.16 -15.13 -5.13
CA MET A 35 4.34 -13.93 -5.95
C MET A 35 3.74 -12.68 -5.27
N LEU A 36 2.49 -12.77 -4.80
CA LEU A 36 1.80 -11.65 -4.13
C LEU A 36 2.51 -11.27 -2.82
N SER A 37 2.96 -12.25 -2.05
CA SER A 37 3.72 -12.02 -0.80
C SER A 37 5.02 -11.26 -1.07
N GLU A 38 5.79 -11.68 -2.07
CA GLU A 38 7.04 -11.01 -2.44
C GLU A 38 6.80 -9.59 -2.96
N LYS A 39 5.77 -9.39 -3.80
CA LYS A 39 5.37 -8.06 -4.27
C LYS A 39 4.94 -7.17 -3.10
N GLY A 40 4.16 -7.70 -2.16
CA GLY A 40 3.72 -6.99 -0.96
C GLY A 40 4.88 -6.52 -0.12
N LEU A 41 5.86 -7.39 0.15
CA LEU A 41 7.07 -7.03 0.89
C LEU A 41 7.91 -5.97 0.16
N ARG A 42 8.04 -6.06 -1.18
CA ARG A 42 8.74 -5.02 -1.95
C ARG A 42 8.01 -3.68 -1.87
N ARG A 43 6.68 -3.67 -2.00
CA ARG A 43 5.87 -2.46 -1.96
C ARG A 43 5.85 -1.81 -0.57
N ALA A 44 5.79 -2.61 0.49
CA ALA A 44 5.80 -2.14 1.87
C ALA A 44 7.04 -1.27 2.18
N LYS A 45 8.19 -1.56 1.56
CA LYS A 45 9.43 -0.77 1.70
C LYS A 45 9.30 0.67 1.21
N ASN A 46 8.31 0.98 0.37
CA ASN A 46 8.05 2.33 -0.12
C ASN A 46 7.29 3.20 0.91
N PHE A 47 6.79 2.60 1.98
CA PHE A 47 6.07 3.30 3.04
C PHE A 47 6.92 3.36 4.32
N SER A 48 7.07 4.56 4.88
CA SER A 48 7.90 4.80 6.07
C SER A 48 7.26 5.86 6.94
N TRP A 49 6.98 5.51 8.20
CA TRP A 49 6.47 6.46 9.20
C TRP A 49 7.39 7.65 9.40
N ARG A 50 8.71 7.44 9.38
CA ARG A 50 9.69 8.52 9.48
C ARG A 50 9.56 9.47 8.30
N THR A 51 9.45 8.94 7.08
CA THR A 51 9.29 9.77 5.87
C THR A 51 7.97 10.51 5.88
N THR A 52 6.88 9.87 6.32
CA THR A 52 5.58 10.53 6.51
C THR A 52 5.70 11.68 7.50
N ALA A 53 6.24 11.45 8.69
CA ALA A 53 6.39 12.47 9.72
C ALA A 53 7.24 13.66 9.25
N GLN A 54 8.37 13.40 8.57
CA GLN A 54 9.22 14.45 8.00
C GLN A 54 8.49 15.28 6.95
N ARG A 55 7.74 14.64 6.04
CA ARG A 55 6.95 15.34 5.02
C ARG A 55 5.81 16.15 5.63
N THR A 56 5.11 15.59 6.63
CA THR A 56 4.05 16.31 7.35
C THR A 56 4.60 17.51 8.11
N LEU A 57 5.73 17.35 8.82
CA LEU A 57 6.37 18.43 9.54
C LEU A 57 6.80 19.58 8.61
N ARG A 58 7.39 19.25 7.44
CA ARG A 58 7.76 20.27 6.45
C ARG A 58 6.56 21.13 6.04
N VAL A 59 5.40 20.52 5.80
CA VAL A 59 4.19 21.28 5.46
C VAL A 59 3.74 22.17 6.62
N TYR A 60 3.87 21.71 7.87
CA TYR A 60 3.58 22.55 9.04
C TYR A 60 4.57 23.71 9.17
N GLU A 61 5.86 23.48 8.93
CA GLU A 61 6.89 24.52 8.91
C GLU A 61 6.60 25.58 7.83
N GLU A 62 6.22 25.15 6.62
CA GLU A 62 5.83 26.02 5.50
C GLU A 62 4.63 26.89 5.86
N VAL A 63 3.56 26.30 6.38
CA VAL A 63 2.34 27.03 6.76
C VAL A 63 2.57 27.95 7.97
N ALA A 64 3.45 27.56 8.89
CA ALA A 64 3.80 28.37 10.05
C ALA A 64 4.80 29.51 9.74
N GLY A 65 5.27 29.64 8.49
CA GLY A 65 6.24 30.66 8.10
C GLY A 65 7.65 30.42 8.63
N MET A 66 8.00 29.17 8.94
CA MET A 66 9.31 28.77 9.45
C MET A 66 10.32 28.41 8.35
N SER A 67 9.94 28.55 7.08
CA SER A 67 10.71 28.05 5.92
C SER A 67 11.85 28.94 5.42
N ASP A 68 12.09 30.13 5.99
CA ASP A 68 13.20 31.01 5.58
C ASP A 68 14.08 31.43 6.76
N LYS A 69 14.97 30.52 7.19
CA LYS A 69 16.20 30.87 7.95
C LYS A 69 17.35 29.91 7.60
N LEU A 70 17.79 29.90 6.35
CA LEU A 70 19.15 29.52 5.95
C LEU A 70 19.62 30.42 4.81
#